data_AF-A0A9E3E7A5-F1
#
_entry.id   AF-A0A9E3E7A5-F1
#
_cell.length_a   1.000
_cell.length_b   1.000
_cell.length_c   1.000
_cell.angle_alpha   90.00
_cell.angle_beta   90.00
_cell.angle_gamma   90.00
#
_symmetry.space_group_name_H-M   'P 1'
#
loop_
_entity.id
_entity.type
_entity.pdbx_description
1 polymer ?
#
loop_
_entity_poly.entity_id
_entity_poly.type
_entity_poly.pdbx_seq_one_letter_code
_entity_poly.pdbx_strand_id
1 'polypeptide(L)' 'MREYAKDHFPANTVYGAAHYPALRLITCGGAFDYATGHYLSSTVVFASLVSQRPHSAA' A
#
# COMPACT_ATOMS: atom_id res chain seq x y z
N MET A 1 4.81 4.26 6.80
CA MET A 1 3.51 4.57 6.17
C MET A 1 3.63 5.88 5.43
N ARG A 2 3.03 5.99 4.25
CA ARG A 2 2.97 7.22 3.47
C ARG A 2 1.58 7.36 2.86
N GLU A 3 1.08 8.58 2.79
CA GLU A 3 -0.16 8.91 2.07
C GLU A 3 0.20 9.57 0.74
N TYR A 4 -0.52 9.21 -0.32
CA TYR A 4 -0.38 9.78 -1.66
C TYR A 4 -1.74 10.22 -2.19
N ALA A 5 -1.83 11.46 -2.69
CA ALA A 5 -3.02 11.92 -3.39
C ALA A 5 -3.28 11.03 -4.62
N LYS A 6 -4.55 10.74 -4.90
CA LYS A 6 -4.93 9.84 -6.01
C LYS A 6 -4.57 10.39 -7.39
N ASP A 7 -4.58 11.71 -7.53
CA ASP A 7 -4.23 12.42 -8.77
C ASP A 7 -2.71 12.44 -9.05
N HIS A 8 -1.89 12.20 -8.03
CA HIS A 8 -0.42 12.14 -8.12
C HIS A 8 0.12 10.83 -7.53
N PHE A 9 -0.62 9.74 -7.71
CA PHE A 9 -0.27 8.46 -7.11
C PHE A 9 0.98 7.84 -7.77
N PRO A 10 2.06 7.56 -7.02
CA PRO A 10 3.32 7.05 -7.59
C PRO A 10 3.23 5.55 -7.85
N ALA A 11 2.51 5.17 -8.91
CA ALA A 11 2.21 3.78 -9.26
C ALA A 11 3.46 2.89 -9.36
N ASN A 12 4.55 3.38 -9.97
CA ASN A 12 5.79 2.60 -10.09
C ASN A 12 6.43 2.31 -8.73
N THR A 13 6.38 3.25 -7.79
CA THR A 13 6.90 3.04 -6.43
C THR A 13 6.04 2.07 -5.63
N VAL A 14 4.72 2.14 -5.80
CA VAL A 14 3.76 1.35 -4.99
C VAL A 14 3.47 -0.03 -5.59
N TYR A 15 3.47 -0.18 -6.90
CA TYR A 15 3.16 -1.45 -7.59
C TYR A 15 4.37 -2.08 -8.27
N GLY A 16 5.45 -1.33 -8.51
CA GLY A 16 6.65 -1.85 -9.17
C GLY A 16 7.32 -2.97 -8.38
N ALA A 17 7.94 -3.91 -9.09
CA ALA A 17 8.60 -5.06 -8.47
C ALA A 17 9.65 -4.63 -7.43
N ALA A 18 9.77 -5.40 -6.35
CA ALA A 18 10.86 -5.28 -5.40
C ALA A 18 11.87 -6.41 -5.64
N HIS A 19 13.16 -6.13 -5.43
CA HIS A 19 14.22 -7.14 -5.50
C HIS A 19 14.34 -8.00 -4.22
N TYR A 20 13.37 -7.87 -3.30
CA TYR A 20 13.32 -8.57 -2.02
C TYR A 20 11.86 -8.90 -1.67
N PRO A 21 11.61 -9.83 -0.72
CA PRO A 21 10.25 -10.13 -0.27
C PRO A 21 9.63 -8.90 0.43
N ALA A 22 8.76 -8.21 -0.30
CA ALA A 22 8.11 -6.99 0.14
C ALA A 22 6.59 -7.21 0.27
N LEU A 23 6.00 -6.55 1.26
CA LEU A 23 4.55 -6.41 1.40
C LEU A 23 4.20 -4.93 1.34
N ARG A 24 3.15 -4.60 0.58
CA ARG A 24 2.59 -3.25 0.50
C ARG A 24 1.10 -3.33 0.75
N LEU A 25 0.62 -2.76 1.86
CA LEU A 25 -0.81 -2.65 2.16
C LEU A 25 -1.29 -1.27 1.70
N ILE A 26 -2.39 -1.25 0.96
CA ILE A 26 -2.93 -0.03 0.33
C ILE A 26 -4.39 0.11 0.72
N THR A 27 -4.77 1.28 1.23
CA THR A 27 -6.16 1.60 1.61
C THR A 27 -6.56 3.01 1.16
N CYS A 28 -7.86 3.31 1.18
CA CYS A 28 -8.35 4.68 1.09
C CYS A 28 -7.82 5.51 2.28
N GLY A 29 -7.50 6.78 2.04
CA GLY A 29 -6.97 7.72 3.04
C GLY A 29 -7.19 9.17 2.65
N GLY A 30 -6.67 10.09 3.45
CA GLY A 30 -6.89 11.53 3.25
C GLY A 30 -8.32 11.99 3.52
N ALA A 31 -8.63 13.20 3.05
CA ALA A 31 -9.97 13.78 3.20
C ALA A 31 -11.01 13.00 2.38
N PHE A 32 -12.21 12.87 2.93
CA PHE A 32 -13.36 12.37 2.20
C PHE A 32 -14.02 13.52 1.43
N ASP A 33 -14.12 13.37 0.13
CA ASP A 33 -14.90 14.26 -0.72
C ASP A 33 -16.35 13.77 -0.78
N TYR A 34 -17.25 14.55 -0.19
CA TYR A 34 -18.68 14.25 -0.13
C TYR A 34 -19.40 14.43 -1.47
N ALA A 35 -18.87 15.23 -2.40
CA ALA A 35 -19.48 15.40 -3.71
C ALA A 35 -19.30 14.15 -4.57
N THR A 36 -18.13 13.51 -4.49
CA THR A 36 -17.80 12.28 -5.23
C THR A 36 -18.01 11.00 -4.43
N GLY A 37 -18.13 11.09 -3.10
CA GLY A 37 -18.24 9.92 -2.23
C GLY A 37 -16.92 9.14 -2.08
N HIS A 38 -15.78 9.83 -2.24
CA HIS A 38 -14.47 9.20 -2.31
C HIS A 38 -13.45 9.87 -1.40
N TYR A 39 -12.60 9.05 -0.79
CA TYR A 39 -11.34 9.51 -0.19
C TYR A 39 -10.39 10.02 -1.28
N LEU A 40 -9.71 11.14 -1.04
CA LEU A 40 -8.85 11.80 -2.04
C LEU A 40 -7.44 11.19 -2.13
N SER A 41 -7.04 10.37 -1.16
CA SER A 41 -5.72 9.76 -1.10
C SER A 41 -5.77 8.24 -0.96
N SER A 42 -4.62 7.63 -1.16
CA SER A 42 -4.32 6.26 -0.75
C SER A 42 -3.22 6.26 0.30
N THR A 43 -3.46 5.54 1.40
CA THR A 43 -2.46 5.27 2.42
C THR A 43 -1.75 3.96 2.08
N VAL A 44 -0.41 3.99 2.08
CA VAL A 44 0.44 2.85 1.77
C VAL A 44 1.38 2.55 2.94
N VAL A 45 1.33 1.31 3.41
CA VAL A 45 2.29 0.76 4.39
C VAL A 45 3.24 -0.16 3.64
N PHE A 46 4.54 0.11 3.76
CA PHE A 46 5.61 -0.72 3.21
C PHE A 46 6.20 -1.59 4.32
N ALA A 47 6.40 -2.86 4.02
CA ALA A 47 7.07 -3.79 4.91
C ALA A 47 8.03 -4.69 4.12
N SER A 48 9.13 -5.08 4.76
CA SER A 48 10.05 -6.11 4.30
C SER A 48 9.91 -7.33 5.19
N LEU A 49 10.04 -8.51 4.61
CA LEU A 49 10.09 -9.75 5.37
C LEU A 49 11.30 -9.74 6.33
N VAL A 50 11.06 -10.06 7.60
CA VAL A 50 12.11 -10.18 8.64
C VAL A 50 12.33 -11.62 9.09
N SER A 51 11.29 -12.45 9.03
CA SER A 51 11.35 -13.87 9.36
C SER A 51 10.15 -14.60 8.77
N GLN A 52 10.28 -15.91 8.59
CA GLN A 52 9.21 -16.79 8.12
C GLN A 52 9.11 -17.96 9.08
N ARG A 53 7.89 -18.35 9.44
CA ARG A 53 7.65 -19.65 10.06
C ARG A 53 7.30 -20.66 8.96
N PRO A 54 7.98 -21.80 8.87
CA PRO A 54 7.60 -22.86 7.95
C PRO A 54 6.15 -23.26 8.23
N HIS A 55 5.34 -23.36 7.18
CA HIS A 55 4.04 -24.01 7.32
C HIS A 55 4.28 -25.52 7.41
N SER A 56 3.86 -26.17 8.50
CA SER A 56 3.93 -27.63 8.59
C SER A 56 2.93 -28.20 7.58
N ALA A 57 3.42 -28.87 6.53
CA ALA A 57 2.58 -29.76 5.76
C ALA A 57 2.17 -30.92 6.69
N ALA A 58 0.86 -31.22 6.74
CA ALA A 58 0.33 -32.37 7.45
C ALA A 58 0.60 -33.66 6.68
#